data_AF-A0A9P1DPE5-F1
#
_entry.id   AF-A0A9P1DPE5-F1
#
_cell.length_a   1.000
_cell.length_b   1.000
_cell.length_c   1.000
_cell.angle_alpha   90.00
_cell.angle_beta   90.00
_cell.angle_gamma   90.00
#
_symmetry.space_group_name_H-M   'P 1'
#
loop_
_entity.id
_entity.type
_entity.pdbx_description
1 polymer ?
#
loop_
_entity_poly.entity_id
_entity_poly.type
_entity_poly.pdbx_seq_one_letter_code
_entity_poly.pdbx_strand_id
1 'polypeptide(L)'
;MVPYPCFNPRHRHGAEIFAFTVKKLERLGVSGVVIEDKPPGGHGTTGLKQNSLFGTERVQLLEDVEVFCEKIRSGKAAQLTEDFMIFARLEALIAGLGEEECFRRAKAYVTKGGADGIMIHSKEKHGDDIFSFMRRWRAEFPTVPVIAVPTTYNHVTEDELQEAGVNVCIYANQLLRASYMAMLDTATKILAAGRSKEVDGQILPTKQMISLIDDNTAKSSRQIFELTKDPKHTAV
;
A
#
# COMPACT_ATOMS: atom_id res chain seq x y z
N MET A 1 7.20 -27.42 -39.91
CA MET A 1 6.92 -27.84 -38.53
C MET A 1 7.51 -26.77 -37.62
N VAL A 2 6.72 -25.74 -37.30
CA VAL A 2 7.18 -24.60 -36.50
C VAL A 2 7.09 -25.01 -35.03
N PRO A 3 8.15 -24.88 -34.21
CA PRO A 3 8.10 -25.28 -32.82
C PRO A 3 7.13 -24.35 -32.08
N TYR A 4 6.09 -24.93 -31.48
CA TYR A 4 5.23 -24.22 -30.54
C TYR A 4 6.08 -23.77 -29.34
N PRO A 5 6.04 -22.50 -28.93
CA PRO A 5 6.68 -22.08 -27.69
C PRO A 5 6.02 -22.79 -26.52
N CYS A 6 6.82 -23.35 -25.62
CA CYS A 6 6.38 -24.06 -24.42
C CYS A 6 5.32 -23.26 -23.66
N PHE A 7 4.08 -23.74 -23.72
CA PHE A 7 2.92 -23.13 -23.07
C PHE A 7 2.98 -23.43 -21.57
N ASN A 8 3.33 -22.46 -20.73
CA ASN A 8 3.28 -22.62 -19.27
C ASN A 8 2.00 -21.95 -18.70
N PRO A 9 0.91 -22.71 -18.48
CA PRO A 9 -0.38 -22.18 -18.05
C PRO A 9 -0.37 -21.55 -16.65
N ARG A 10 0.70 -21.71 -15.87
CA ARG A 10 0.78 -21.23 -14.47
C ARG A 10 1.01 -19.73 -14.34
N HIS A 11 1.56 -19.07 -15.36
CA HIS A 11 1.82 -17.62 -15.32
C HIS A 11 0.58 -16.77 -15.66
N ARG A 12 -0.37 -17.30 -16.46
CA ARG A 12 -1.55 -16.54 -16.90
C ARG A 12 -2.59 -16.31 -15.81
N HIS A 13 -2.70 -17.24 -14.86
CA HIS A 13 -3.79 -17.19 -13.86
C HIS A 13 -3.73 -15.92 -12.99
N GLY A 14 -2.52 -15.45 -12.64
CA GLY A 14 -2.36 -14.21 -11.88
C GLY A 14 -2.73 -12.94 -12.65
N ALA A 15 -2.39 -12.89 -13.94
CA ALA A 15 -2.68 -11.74 -14.80
C ALA A 15 -4.18 -11.64 -15.16
N GLU A 16 -4.84 -12.77 -15.37
CA GLU A 16 -6.28 -12.84 -15.64
C GLU A 16 -7.10 -12.46 -14.40
N ILE A 17 -6.73 -12.99 -13.21
CA ILE A 17 -7.38 -12.63 -11.94
C ILE A 17 -7.19 -11.13 -11.64
N PHE A 18 -6.00 -10.60 -11.89
CA PHE A 18 -5.74 -9.19 -11.67
C PHE A 18 -6.56 -8.29 -12.59
N ALA A 19 -6.64 -8.61 -13.89
CA ALA A 19 -7.49 -7.88 -14.83
C ALA A 19 -8.97 -7.86 -14.41
N PHE A 20 -9.51 -9.00 -13.94
CA PHE A 20 -10.86 -9.05 -13.41
C PHE A 20 -11.02 -8.19 -12.14
N THR A 21 -10.01 -8.22 -11.26
CA THR A 21 -9.99 -7.44 -10.02
C THR A 21 -9.98 -5.93 -10.29
N VAL A 22 -9.18 -5.45 -11.24
CA VAL A 22 -9.13 -4.03 -11.65
C VAL A 22 -10.52 -3.57 -12.07
N LYS A 23 -11.18 -4.28 -12.99
CA LYS A 23 -12.55 -3.95 -13.45
C LYS A 23 -13.55 -3.88 -12.31
N LYS A 24 -13.43 -4.78 -11.32
CA LYS A 24 -14.33 -4.82 -10.18
C LYS A 24 -14.07 -3.65 -9.22
N LEU A 25 -12.82 -3.36 -8.89
CA LEU A 25 -12.44 -2.26 -8.00
C LEU A 25 -12.86 -0.91 -8.58
N GLU A 26 -12.60 -0.70 -9.86
CA GLU A 26 -12.97 0.54 -10.54
C GLU A 26 -14.50 0.74 -10.55
N ARG A 27 -15.28 -0.31 -10.82
CA ARG A 27 -16.75 -0.26 -10.72
C ARG A 27 -17.28 0.04 -9.32
N LEU A 28 -16.51 -0.27 -8.27
CA LEU A 28 -16.84 0.04 -6.88
C LEU A 28 -16.45 1.47 -6.50
N GLY A 29 -15.87 2.26 -7.42
CA GLY A 29 -15.44 3.63 -7.18
C GLY A 29 -14.06 3.75 -6.53
N VAL A 30 -13.24 2.71 -6.60
CA VAL A 30 -11.84 2.76 -6.12
C VAL A 30 -10.98 3.51 -7.13
N SER A 31 -10.16 4.47 -6.66
CA SER A 31 -9.31 5.32 -7.53
C SER A 31 -8.01 4.65 -8.00
N GLY A 32 -7.55 3.61 -7.32
CA GLY A 32 -6.35 2.90 -7.73
C GLY A 32 -6.04 1.67 -6.90
N VAL A 33 -5.04 0.92 -7.37
CA VAL A 33 -4.58 -0.31 -6.72
C VAL A 33 -3.06 -0.33 -6.61
N VAL A 34 -2.56 -0.85 -5.49
CA VAL A 34 -1.15 -1.15 -5.29
C VAL A 34 -0.97 -2.66 -5.37
N ILE A 35 -0.12 -3.13 -6.29
CA ILE A 35 0.25 -4.55 -6.41
C ILE A 35 1.74 -4.73 -6.11
N GLU A 36 2.09 -5.81 -5.41
CA GLU A 36 3.47 -6.10 -5.01
C GLU A 36 4.08 -7.23 -5.83
N ASP A 37 5.39 -7.16 -6.07
CA ASP A 37 6.15 -8.11 -6.88
C ASP A 37 6.55 -9.39 -6.13
N LYS A 38 5.70 -9.81 -5.19
CA LYS A 38 5.81 -11.13 -4.54
C LYS A 38 5.05 -12.17 -5.36
N PRO A 39 5.60 -13.38 -5.53
CA PRO A 39 4.92 -14.45 -6.23
C PRO A 39 3.65 -14.84 -5.47
N PRO A 40 2.56 -15.18 -6.17
CA PRO A 40 1.33 -15.61 -5.54
C PRO A 40 1.59 -16.88 -4.72
N GLY A 41 1.28 -16.81 -3.42
CA GLY A 41 1.48 -17.92 -2.51
C GLY A 41 2.88 -18.00 -1.93
N GLY A 42 3.23 -17.02 -1.08
CA GLY A 42 4.55 -16.84 -0.50
C GLY A 42 5.28 -18.17 -0.27
N HIS A 43 6.37 -18.37 -1.01
CA HIS A 43 7.12 -19.62 -1.02
C HIS A 43 6.31 -20.86 -1.47
N GLY A 44 5.96 -20.92 -2.76
CA GLY A 44 5.60 -22.18 -3.41
C GLY A 44 4.27 -22.80 -2.98
N THR A 45 3.42 -22.08 -2.24
CA THR A 45 2.06 -22.54 -1.92
C THR A 45 1.04 -21.46 -2.18
N THR A 46 0.27 -21.70 -3.25
CA THR A 46 -0.95 -21.04 -3.71
C THR A 46 -1.63 -20.11 -2.69
N GLY A 47 -1.69 -18.82 -3.02
CA GLY A 47 -2.88 -17.99 -2.72
C GLY A 47 -2.94 -17.17 -1.43
N LEU A 48 -1.90 -17.09 -0.59
CA LEU A 48 -1.96 -16.23 0.61
C LEU A 48 -0.74 -15.31 0.74
N LYS A 49 -1.01 -14.00 0.87
CA LYS A 49 -0.03 -12.97 1.22
C LYS A 49 0.46 -13.21 2.64
N GLN A 50 1.77 -13.43 2.82
CA GLN A 50 2.38 -13.45 4.14
C GLN A 50 3.03 -12.09 4.42
N ASN A 51 2.74 -11.51 5.59
CA ASN A 51 3.22 -10.18 5.96
C ASN A 51 4.76 -10.16 6.04
N SER A 52 5.37 -9.07 5.57
CA SER A 52 6.83 -8.82 5.62
C SER A 52 7.41 -8.77 7.04
N LEU A 53 6.56 -8.79 8.07
CA LEU A 53 6.93 -8.73 9.49
C LEU A 53 7.20 -10.11 10.12
N PHE A 54 6.95 -11.22 9.41
CA PHE A 54 7.21 -12.57 9.94
C PHE A 54 8.63 -13.04 9.62
N GLY A 55 9.49 -13.07 10.65
CA GLY A 55 10.68 -13.91 10.76
C GLY A 55 11.83 -13.59 9.79
N THR A 56 12.93 -13.05 10.33
CA THR A 56 14.17 -12.67 9.64
C THR A 56 15.00 -13.81 9.03
N GLU A 57 14.50 -15.04 8.94
CA GLU A 57 15.29 -16.22 8.55
C GLU A 57 14.89 -16.86 7.21
N ARG A 58 13.98 -16.26 6.44
CA ARG A 58 13.54 -16.83 5.16
C ARG A 58 13.83 -15.88 4.00
N VAL A 59 14.65 -16.34 3.06
CA VAL A 59 14.94 -15.68 1.77
C VAL A 59 13.60 -15.34 1.13
N GLN A 60 13.28 -14.07 0.87
CA GLN A 60 12.05 -13.71 0.16
C GLN A 60 12.28 -13.84 -1.35
N LEU A 61 11.53 -14.72 -2.01
CA LEU A 61 11.55 -14.87 -3.45
C LEU A 61 10.63 -13.82 -4.05
N LEU A 62 11.15 -13.04 -5.00
CA LEU A 62 10.36 -12.10 -5.78
C LEU A 62 9.91 -12.75 -7.08
N GLU A 63 8.80 -12.27 -7.63
CA GLU A 63 8.32 -12.68 -8.94
C GLU A 63 9.32 -12.23 -10.02
N ASP A 64 9.37 -13.00 -11.12
CA ASP A 64 10.13 -12.61 -12.29
C ASP A 64 9.62 -11.26 -12.83
N VAL A 65 10.56 -10.41 -13.25
CA VAL A 65 10.24 -9.03 -13.66
C VAL A 65 9.33 -9.01 -14.88
N GLU A 66 9.52 -9.91 -15.85
CA GLU A 66 8.70 -9.94 -17.07
C GLU A 66 7.29 -10.46 -16.76
N VAL A 67 7.17 -11.45 -15.86
CA VAL A 67 5.88 -11.95 -15.37
C VAL A 67 5.10 -10.84 -14.64
N PHE A 68 5.76 -10.09 -13.77
CA PHE A 68 5.10 -8.98 -13.07
C PHE A 68 4.74 -7.82 -14.02
N CYS A 69 5.60 -7.52 -15.00
CA CYS A 69 5.27 -6.55 -16.06
C CYS A 69 4.05 -6.99 -16.89
N GLU A 70 3.92 -8.28 -17.22
CA GLU A 70 2.75 -8.82 -17.91
C GLU A 70 1.47 -8.66 -17.07
N LYS A 71 1.56 -8.90 -15.77
CA LYS A 71 0.46 -8.66 -14.82
C LYS A 71 0.03 -7.20 -14.81
N ILE A 72 0.97 -6.25 -14.68
CA ILE A 72 0.66 -4.81 -14.73
C ILE A 72 -0.01 -4.47 -16.07
N ARG A 73 0.56 -4.89 -17.20
CA ARG A 73 -0.01 -4.65 -18.55
C ARG A 73 -1.43 -5.18 -18.68
N SER A 74 -1.69 -6.39 -18.16
CA SER A 74 -3.02 -6.99 -18.13
C SER A 74 -4.01 -6.14 -17.33
N GLY A 75 -3.57 -5.61 -16.18
CA GLY A 75 -4.38 -4.69 -15.37
C GLY A 75 -4.67 -3.39 -16.09
N LYS A 76 -3.66 -2.73 -16.69
CA LYS A 76 -3.82 -1.50 -17.46
C LYS A 76 -4.76 -1.67 -18.65
N ALA A 77 -4.64 -2.77 -19.38
CA ALA A 77 -5.55 -3.11 -20.49
C ALA A 77 -7.00 -3.42 -20.04
N ALA A 78 -7.21 -3.70 -18.75
CA ALA A 78 -8.51 -4.05 -18.19
C ALA A 78 -9.29 -2.83 -17.65
N GLN A 79 -8.63 -1.67 -17.48
CA GLN A 79 -9.24 -0.46 -16.95
C GLN A 79 -10.40 0.01 -17.83
N LEU A 80 -11.42 0.59 -17.20
CA LEU A 80 -12.57 1.20 -17.86
C LEU A 80 -12.30 2.66 -18.22
N THR A 81 -11.47 3.34 -17.42
CA THR A 81 -11.09 4.75 -17.53
C THR A 81 -9.58 4.92 -17.41
N GLU A 82 -9.07 6.07 -17.87
CA GLU A 82 -7.65 6.44 -17.71
C GLU A 82 -7.35 6.98 -16.29
N ASP A 83 -8.38 7.27 -15.49
CA ASP A 83 -8.25 7.86 -14.15
C ASP A 83 -7.87 6.82 -13.09
N PHE A 84 -8.19 5.54 -13.29
CA PHE A 84 -7.79 4.49 -12.36
C PHE A 84 -6.26 4.34 -12.40
N MET A 85 -5.61 4.31 -11.24
CA MET A 85 -4.15 4.20 -11.17
C MET A 85 -3.69 2.81 -10.70
N ILE A 86 -2.62 2.29 -11.30
CA ILE A 86 -1.96 1.05 -10.89
C ILE A 86 -0.54 1.36 -10.45
N PHE A 87 -0.28 1.16 -9.15
CA PHE A 87 1.03 1.34 -8.54
C PHE A 87 1.74 0.02 -8.34
N ALA A 88 3.02 -0.03 -8.71
CA ALA A 88 3.89 -1.18 -8.47
C ALA A 88 4.65 -1.02 -7.15
N ARG A 89 4.31 -1.85 -6.15
CA ARG A 89 5.03 -1.93 -4.88
C ARG A 89 6.28 -2.78 -5.01
N LEU A 90 7.41 -2.18 -4.65
CA LEU A 90 8.74 -2.75 -4.73
C LEU A 90 9.07 -3.46 -3.41
N GLU A 91 9.29 -4.78 -3.44
CA GLU A 91 9.71 -5.54 -2.26
C GLU A 91 11.21 -5.89 -2.27
N ALA A 92 12.00 -5.36 -3.22
CA ALA A 92 13.43 -5.63 -3.35
C ALA A 92 14.27 -5.19 -2.14
N LEU A 93 14.00 -4.00 -1.59
CA LEU A 93 14.66 -3.53 -0.36
C LEU A 93 14.27 -4.40 0.85
N ILE A 94 12.99 -4.79 0.94
CA ILE A 94 12.49 -5.68 1.99
C ILE A 94 13.17 -7.06 1.92
N ALA A 95 13.35 -7.58 0.70
CA ALA A 95 14.03 -8.85 0.43
C ALA A 95 15.55 -8.78 0.58
N GLY A 96 16.14 -7.59 0.76
CA GLY A 96 17.59 -7.40 0.92
C GLY A 96 18.40 -7.56 -0.38
N LEU A 97 17.76 -7.38 -1.54
CA LEU A 97 18.43 -7.49 -2.85
C LEU A 97 19.22 -6.23 -3.25
N GLY A 98 19.12 -5.18 -2.44
CA GLY A 98 19.83 -3.91 -2.65
C GLY A 98 19.09 -2.92 -3.55
N GLU A 99 19.64 -1.70 -3.59
CA GLU A 99 19.05 -0.56 -4.30
C GLU A 99 19.09 -0.72 -5.82
N GLU A 100 20.15 -1.29 -6.38
CA GLU A 100 20.28 -1.52 -7.83
C GLU A 100 19.16 -2.41 -8.38
N GLU A 101 18.86 -3.51 -7.70
CA GLU A 101 17.79 -4.42 -8.11
C GLU A 101 16.41 -3.77 -7.94
N CYS A 102 16.23 -2.99 -6.87
CA CYS A 102 15.02 -2.19 -6.65
C CYS A 102 14.80 -1.21 -7.80
N PHE A 103 15.84 -0.48 -8.20
CA PHE A 103 15.80 0.49 -9.29
C PHE A 103 15.53 -0.18 -10.65
N ARG A 104 16.20 -1.30 -10.94
CA ARG A 104 15.98 -2.09 -12.16
C ARG A 104 14.52 -2.54 -12.28
N ARG A 105 13.93 -3.02 -11.18
CA ARG A 105 12.53 -3.43 -11.10
C ARG A 105 11.57 -2.27 -11.29
N ALA A 106 11.76 -1.18 -10.55
CA ALA A 106 10.96 0.04 -10.68
C ALA A 106 10.92 0.55 -12.12
N LYS A 107 12.09 0.64 -12.77
CA LYS A 107 12.21 1.05 -14.16
C LYS A 107 11.46 0.11 -15.10
N ALA A 108 11.59 -1.20 -14.93
CA ALA A 108 10.86 -2.17 -15.75
C ALA A 108 9.35 -2.06 -15.57
N TYR A 109 8.87 -1.92 -14.34
CA TYR A 109 7.43 -1.85 -14.03
C TYR A 109 6.77 -0.62 -14.62
N VAL A 110 7.46 0.53 -14.63
CA VAL A 110 6.97 1.76 -15.25
C VAL A 110 7.08 1.68 -16.78
N THR A 111 8.27 1.37 -17.32
CA THR A 111 8.53 1.46 -18.77
C THR A 111 7.97 0.31 -19.61
N LYS A 112 8.02 -0.92 -19.08
CA LYS A 112 7.51 -2.13 -19.77
C LYS A 112 6.14 -2.56 -19.26
N GLY A 113 5.91 -2.41 -17.95
CA GLY A 113 4.66 -2.77 -17.30
C GLY A 113 3.54 -1.76 -17.53
N GLY A 114 3.87 -0.47 -17.64
CA GLY A 114 2.89 0.62 -17.72
C GLY A 114 2.29 1.00 -16.36
N ALA A 115 3.00 0.73 -15.25
CA ALA A 115 2.56 1.20 -13.94
C ALA A 115 2.55 2.73 -13.91
N ASP A 116 1.49 3.32 -13.37
CA ASP A 116 1.33 4.77 -13.27
C ASP A 116 2.27 5.37 -12.24
N GLY A 117 2.63 4.59 -11.22
CA GLY A 117 3.57 4.97 -10.19
C GLY A 117 4.18 3.78 -9.49
N ILE A 118 5.07 4.06 -8.55
CA ILE A 118 5.69 3.04 -7.70
C ILE A 118 5.38 3.28 -6.24
N MET A 119 5.37 2.21 -5.45
CA MET A 119 5.40 2.30 -4.00
C MET A 119 6.71 1.72 -3.52
N ILE A 120 7.51 2.55 -2.86
CA ILE A 120 8.76 2.13 -2.24
C ILE A 120 8.56 1.85 -0.76
N HIS A 121 9.13 0.75 -0.30
CA HIS A 121 9.05 0.34 1.09
C HIS A 121 10.40 -0.14 1.59
N SER A 122 10.72 0.21 2.82
CA SER A 122 11.92 -0.24 3.53
C SER A 122 11.52 -0.84 4.86
N LYS A 123 12.34 -1.79 5.32
CA LYS A 123 12.28 -2.36 6.69
C LYS A 123 13.31 -1.72 7.61
N GLU A 124 14.20 -0.89 7.06
CA GLU A 124 15.23 -0.19 7.81
C GLU A 124 14.61 0.91 8.67
N LYS A 125 15.27 1.20 9.80
CA LYS A 125 14.79 2.20 10.76
C LYS A 125 15.17 3.62 10.38
N HIS A 126 16.24 3.79 9.59
CA HIS A 126 16.79 5.12 9.24
C HIS A 126 16.17 5.70 7.96
N GLY A 127 15.74 4.86 7.01
CA GLY A 127 15.13 5.34 5.76
C GLY A 127 16.12 5.91 4.74
N ASP A 128 17.43 5.84 4.98
CA ASP A 128 18.48 6.33 4.08
C ASP A 128 18.40 5.71 2.68
N ASP A 129 17.97 4.44 2.60
CA ASP A 129 17.75 3.70 1.36
C ASP A 129 16.60 4.29 0.52
N ILE A 130 15.53 4.78 1.17
CA ILE A 130 14.44 5.49 0.50
C ILE A 130 14.96 6.79 -0.11
N PHE A 131 15.68 7.61 0.67
CA PHE A 131 16.20 8.89 0.17
C PHE A 131 17.25 8.71 -0.93
N SER A 132 18.10 7.69 -0.81
CA SER A 132 19.07 7.33 -1.84
C SER A 132 18.39 6.93 -3.14
N PHE A 133 17.41 6.02 -3.05
CA PHE A 133 16.59 5.64 -4.19
C PHE A 133 15.88 6.84 -4.82
N MET A 134 15.25 7.70 -4.02
CA MET A 134 14.49 8.85 -4.50
C MET A 134 15.35 9.85 -5.29
N ARG A 135 16.56 10.14 -4.82
CA ARG A 135 17.50 11.02 -5.55
C ARG A 135 17.79 10.50 -6.96
N ARG A 136 18.04 9.19 -7.10
CA ARG A 136 18.29 8.57 -8.41
C ARG A 136 17.02 8.48 -9.23
N TRP A 137 15.91 8.10 -8.61
CA TRP A 137 14.62 7.92 -9.28
C TRP A 137 14.12 9.22 -9.88
N ARG A 138 14.19 10.33 -9.15
CA ARG A 138 13.76 11.64 -9.64
C ARG A 138 14.65 12.20 -10.76
N ALA A 139 15.92 11.78 -10.83
CA ALA A 139 16.81 12.14 -11.93
C ALA A 139 16.39 11.51 -13.28
N GLU A 140 15.84 10.30 -13.27
CA GLU A 140 15.38 9.61 -14.48
C GLU A 140 13.86 9.74 -14.72
N PHE A 141 13.06 9.79 -13.66
CA PHE A 141 11.59 9.79 -13.67
C PHE A 141 11.05 10.95 -12.82
N PRO A 142 11.13 12.19 -13.32
CA PRO A 142 10.78 13.39 -12.55
C PRO A 142 9.29 13.47 -12.23
N THR A 143 8.43 12.91 -13.08
CA THR A 143 6.97 13.06 -12.99
C THR A 143 6.24 11.82 -12.48
N VAL A 144 6.90 10.66 -12.42
CA VAL A 144 6.24 9.40 -12.03
C VAL A 144 5.91 9.43 -10.52
N PRO A 145 4.63 9.33 -10.14
CA PRO A 145 4.21 9.30 -8.74
C PRO A 145 4.90 8.21 -7.91
N VAL A 146 5.33 8.59 -6.70
CA VAL A 146 5.92 7.67 -5.72
C VAL A 146 5.13 7.71 -4.42
N ILE A 147 4.78 6.52 -3.93
CA ILE A 147 4.17 6.29 -2.61
C ILE A 147 5.24 5.81 -1.63
N ALA A 148 5.30 6.40 -0.44
CA ALA A 148 6.14 5.94 0.67
C ALA A 148 5.29 5.52 1.89
N VAL A 149 5.85 4.62 2.70
CA VAL A 149 5.16 4.05 3.88
C VAL A 149 6.12 4.06 5.08
N PRO A 150 6.18 5.17 5.85
CA PRO A 150 7.15 5.40 6.92
C PRO A 150 6.77 4.69 8.22
N THR A 151 6.49 3.38 8.17
CA THR A 151 6.14 2.61 9.37
C THR A 151 7.38 2.27 10.21
N THR A 152 8.51 1.94 9.58
CA THR A 152 9.77 1.58 10.26
C THR A 152 10.69 2.78 10.48
N TYR A 153 10.69 3.74 9.55
CA TYR A 153 11.41 5.01 9.62
C TYR A 153 10.48 6.17 9.99
N ASN A 154 9.66 5.96 11.03
CA ASN A 154 8.60 6.86 11.47
C ASN A 154 9.07 8.19 12.10
N HIS A 155 10.38 8.42 12.16
CA HIS A 155 10.97 9.70 12.55
C HIS A 155 11.04 10.69 11.38
N VAL A 156 10.93 10.19 10.14
CA VAL A 156 10.88 11.00 8.92
C VAL A 156 9.49 11.64 8.78
N THR A 157 9.47 12.94 8.55
CA THR A 157 8.26 13.75 8.38
C THR A 157 7.72 13.71 6.95
N GLU A 158 6.46 14.11 6.76
CA GLU A 158 5.87 14.28 5.43
C GLU A 158 6.60 15.37 4.62
N ASP A 159 7.01 16.47 5.26
CA ASP A 159 7.77 17.56 4.63
C ASP A 159 9.10 17.02 4.06
N GLU A 160 9.85 16.22 4.82
CA GLU A 160 11.10 15.59 4.34
C GLU A 160 10.86 14.60 3.18
N LEU A 161 9.78 13.82 3.21
CA LEU A 161 9.41 12.93 2.10
C LEU A 161 9.02 13.72 0.86
N GLN A 162 8.27 14.81 1.03
CA GLN A 162 7.86 15.70 -0.05
C GLN A 162 9.07 16.37 -0.70
N GLU A 163 10.01 16.87 0.10
CA GLU A 163 11.29 17.45 -0.38
C GLU A 163 12.12 16.42 -1.15
N ALA A 164 12.09 15.15 -0.74
CA ALA A 164 12.70 14.05 -1.49
C ALA A 164 11.95 13.68 -2.78
N GLY A 165 10.77 14.27 -3.01
CA GLY A 165 9.94 14.09 -4.20
C GLY A 165 8.91 12.97 -4.08
N VAL A 166 8.59 12.48 -2.89
CA VAL A 166 7.47 11.53 -2.67
C VAL A 166 6.15 12.27 -2.85
N ASN A 167 5.16 11.62 -3.46
CA ASN A 167 3.86 12.22 -3.77
C ASN A 167 2.77 11.81 -2.77
N VAL A 168 2.85 10.60 -2.22
CA VAL A 168 1.84 10.07 -1.28
C VAL A 168 2.55 9.41 -0.10
N CYS A 169 2.15 9.79 1.11
CA CYS A 169 2.56 9.13 2.35
C CYS A 169 1.40 8.27 2.88
N ILE A 170 1.65 6.99 3.17
CA ILE A 170 0.64 6.10 3.76
C ILE A 170 1.03 5.74 5.20
N TYR A 171 0.18 6.13 6.15
CA TYR A 171 0.15 5.59 7.51
C TYR A 171 -0.66 4.30 7.54
N ALA A 172 0.03 3.17 7.32
CA ALA A 172 -0.62 1.90 7.01
C ALA A 172 -1.45 1.28 8.16
N ASN A 173 -1.00 1.35 9.41
CA ASN A 173 -1.58 0.55 10.50
C ASN A 173 -1.65 1.25 11.87
N GLN A 174 -1.32 2.54 11.93
CA GLN A 174 -1.21 3.31 13.16
C GLN A 174 -2.57 3.44 13.86
N LEU A 175 -3.63 3.73 13.11
CA LEU A 175 -4.98 3.86 13.65
C LEU A 175 -5.53 2.55 14.22
N LEU A 176 -5.28 1.43 13.53
CA LEU A 176 -5.68 0.10 14.01
C LEU A 176 -4.90 -0.31 15.27
N ARG A 177 -3.60 0.00 15.33
CA ARG A 177 -2.78 -0.25 16.52
C ARG A 177 -3.25 0.58 17.72
N ALA A 178 -3.61 1.84 17.48
CA ALA A 178 -4.16 2.72 18.51
C ALA A 178 -5.53 2.22 19.01
N SER A 179 -6.44 1.84 18.10
CA SER A 179 -7.75 1.34 18.48
C SER A 179 -7.67 0.06 19.30
N TYR A 180 -6.75 -0.85 18.95
CA TYR A 180 -6.51 -2.08 19.71
C TYR A 180 -6.15 -1.81 21.18
N MET A 181 -5.25 -0.86 21.44
CA MET A 181 -4.85 -0.50 22.80
C MET A 181 -6.03 0.06 23.61
N ALA A 182 -6.83 0.95 23.01
CA ALA A 182 -8.01 1.52 23.65
C ALA A 182 -9.09 0.46 23.93
N MET A 183 -9.34 -0.44 22.97
CA MET A 183 -10.28 -1.55 23.14
C MET A 183 -9.84 -2.50 24.25
N LEU A 184 -8.56 -2.85 24.30
CA LEU A 184 -8.00 -3.75 25.32
C LEU A 184 -8.15 -3.14 26.72
N ASP A 185 -7.74 -1.88 26.91
CA ASP A 185 -7.87 -1.17 28.18
C ASP A 185 -9.33 -1.07 28.65
N THR A 186 -10.24 -0.72 27.73
CA THR A 186 -11.69 -0.67 28.00
C THR A 186 -12.21 -2.02 28.47
N ALA A 187 -11.87 -3.10 27.77
CA ALA A 187 -12.31 -4.45 28.10
C ALA A 187 -11.78 -4.91 29.46
N THR A 188 -10.51 -4.65 29.77
CA THR A 188 -9.91 -5.02 31.06
C THR A 188 -10.56 -4.28 32.22
N LYS A 189 -10.87 -2.99 32.08
CA LYS A 189 -11.57 -2.20 33.11
C LYS A 189 -13.00 -2.70 33.34
N ILE A 190 -13.74 -3.00 32.27
CA ILE A 190 -15.09 -3.57 32.38
C ILE A 190 -15.04 -4.92 33.10
N LEU A 191 -14.09 -5.79 32.73
CA LEU A 191 -13.93 -7.11 33.34
C LEU A 191 -13.61 -6.99 34.84
N ALA A 192 -12.71 -6.08 35.22
CA ALA A 192 -12.31 -5.88 36.61
C ALA A 192 -13.43 -5.29 37.49
N ALA A 193 -14.22 -4.35 36.94
CA ALA A 193 -15.28 -3.67 37.69
C ALA A 193 -16.65 -4.39 37.63
N GLY A 194 -16.84 -5.30 36.68
CA GLY A 194 -18.14 -5.93 36.39
C GLY A 194 -19.20 -4.97 35.81
N ARG A 195 -18.78 -3.77 35.38
CA ARG A 195 -19.63 -2.71 34.80
C ARG A 195 -18.76 -1.69 34.03
N SER A 196 -19.38 -0.78 33.29
CA SER A 196 -18.69 0.14 32.36
C SER A 196 -18.52 1.59 32.83
N LYS A 197 -18.90 1.96 34.06
CA LYS A 197 -18.82 3.36 34.53
C LYS A 197 -17.38 3.91 34.51
N GLU A 198 -16.39 3.07 34.79
CA GLU A 198 -14.98 3.41 34.89
C GLU A 198 -14.41 3.89 33.55
N VAL A 199 -15.03 3.48 32.44
CA VAL A 199 -14.62 3.82 31.07
C VAL A 199 -15.52 4.87 30.42
N ASP A 200 -16.65 5.24 31.04
CA ASP A 200 -17.66 6.14 30.45
C ASP A 200 -17.07 7.51 30.04
N GLY A 201 -16.13 8.04 30.83
CA GLY A 201 -15.40 9.28 30.53
C GLY A 201 -14.20 9.14 29.59
N GLN A 202 -13.89 7.93 29.11
CA GLN A 202 -12.72 7.61 28.28
C GLN A 202 -13.09 7.15 26.86
N ILE A 203 -14.37 6.97 26.59
CA ILE A 203 -14.90 6.52 25.30
C ILE A 203 -15.80 7.58 24.67
N LEU A 204 -16.03 7.46 23.37
CA LEU A 204 -16.89 8.37 22.64
C LEU A 204 -18.34 8.31 23.19
N PRO A 205 -18.97 9.44 23.53
CA PRO A 205 -20.36 9.44 23.99
C PRO A 205 -21.30 8.83 22.96
N THR A 206 -22.32 8.09 23.41
CA THR A 206 -23.28 7.40 22.52
C THR A 206 -23.91 8.32 21.47
N LYS A 207 -24.24 9.57 21.85
CA LYS A 207 -24.79 10.56 20.91
C LYS A 207 -23.83 10.89 19.76
N GLN A 208 -22.54 11.00 20.04
CA GLN A 208 -21.52 11.25 19.03
C GLN A 208 -21.29 10.00 18.18
N MET A 209 -21.31 8.80 18.79
CA MET A 209 -21.22 7.53 18.06
C MET A 209 -22.36 7.37 17.04
N ILE A 210 -23.61 7.66 17.43
CA ILE A 210 -24.77 7.58 16.52
C ILE A 210 -24.63 8.57 15.37
N SER A 211 -24.10 9.77 15.62
CA SER A 211 -23.87 10.77 14.56
C SER A 211 -22.85 10.34 13.49
N LEU A 212 -22.01 9.33 13.77
CA LEU A 212 -21.11 8.75 12.77
C LEU A 212 -21.86 7.81 11.81
N ILE A 213 -23.02 7.29 12.21
CA ILE A 213 -23.84 6.33 11.45
C ILE A 213 -24.97 7.05 10.72
N ASP A 214 -25.44 8.19 11.23
CA ASP A 214 -26.53 8.94 10.62
C ASP A 214 -26.12 9.58 9.28
N ASP A 215 -26.86 9.22 8.22
CA ASP A 215 -26.76 9.63 6.81
C ASP A 215 -27.03 11.12 6.53
N ASN A 216 -26.71 12.03 7.44
CA ASN A 216 -26.60 13.45 7.09
C ASN A 216 -25.23 13.69 6.41
N THR A 217 -25.10 13.12 5.20
CA THR A 217 -23.93 13.15 4.31
C THR A 217 -23.35 14.56 4.09
N ALA A 218 -24.10 15.63 4.35
CA ALA A 218 -23.61 17.01 4.27
C ALA A 218 -22.81 17.49 5.51
N LYS A 219 -22.96 16.86 6.68
CA LYS A 219 -22.31 17.30 7.94
C LYS A 219 -21.08 16.47 8.29
N SER A 220 -21.12 15.16 8.09
CA SER A 220 -20.04 14.24 8.49
C SER A 220 -18.77 14.46 7.67
N SER A 221 -18.91 14.73 6.36
CA SER A 221 -17.77 15.07 5.48
C SER A 221 -17.11 16.39 5.88
N ARG A 222 -17.87 17.38 6.37
CA ARG A 222 -17.33 18.67 6.85
C ARG A 222 -16.51 18.52 8.11
N GLN A 223 -16.87 17.62 9.02
CA GLN A 223 -16.19 17.51 10.31
C GLN A 223 -14.78 16.91 10.18
N ILE A 224 -14.60 15.93 9.28
CA ILE A 224 -13.26 15.41 8.92
C ILE A 224 -12.47 16.46 8.13
N PHE A 225 -13.11 17.16 7.19
CA PHE A 225 -12.47 18.21 6.38
C PHE A 225 -12.08 19.46 7.18
N GLU A 226 -12.76 19.74 8.30
CA GLU A 226 -12.44 20.85 9.21
C GLU A 226 -11.27 20.53 10.13
N LEU A 227 -11.04 19.26 10.45
CA LEU A 227 -9.84 18.80 11.16
C LEU A 227 -8.58 18.87 10.28
N THR A 228 -8.73 18.89 8.95
CA THR A 228 -7.63 18.97 7.96
C THR A 228 -7.43 20.37 7.37
N LYS A 229 -8.01 21.43 7.97
CA LYS A 229 -7.84 22.83 7.51
C LYS A 229 -6.43 23.42 7.74
N ASP A 230 -5.46 22.62 8.19
CA ASP A 230 -4.07 23.02 8.13
C ASP A 230 -3.62 22.97 6.65
N PRO A 231 -3.25 24.11 6.01
CA PRO A 231 -2.93 24.18 4.58
C PRO A 231 -1.79 23.26 4.12
N LYS A 232 -1.10 22.56 5.04
CA LYS A 232 -0.08 21.56 4.72
C LYS A 232 -0.62 20.17 4.35
N HIS A 233 -1.82 19.78 4.76
CA HIS A 233 -2.29 18.39 4.61
C HIS A 233 -3.64 18.30 3.89
N THR A 234 -3.61 18.42 2.57
CA THR A 234 -4.71 17.92 1.73
C THR A 234 -4.39 16.47 1.38
N ALA A 235 -5.05 15.53 2.05
CA ALA A 235 -4.99 14.12 1.67
C ALA A 235 -5.68 13.94 0.30
N VAL A 236 -4.97 13.33 -0.65
CA VAL A 236 -5.50 12.81 -1.92
C VAL A 236 -5.95 11.37 -1.71
#